data_AF-A0A377K716-F1
#
_entry.id   AF-A0A377K716-F1
#
_cell.length_a   1.000
_cell.length_b   1.000
_cell.length_c   1.000
_cell.angle_alpha   90.00
_cell.angle_beta   90.00
_cell.angle_gamma   90.00
#
_symmetry.space_group_name_H-M   'P 1'
#
loop_
_entity.id
_entity.type
_entity.pdbx_description
1 polymer ?
#
loop_
_entity_poly.entity_id
_entity_poly.type
_entity_poly.pdbx_seq_one_letter_code
_entity_poly.pdbx_strand_id
1 'polypeptide(L)'
;MLILLGYLVVLGTVFGGYLMTGGSLGALYQPAELVIIAGAGIGSFIVGNNGKAIKGTLKALPLLFRRSKYTQSNVYGSAGSALSVDGEIAADGDVFAGTRY
;
A
#
# COMPACT_ATOMS: atom_id res chain seq x y z
N MET A 1 -13.00 -0.82 -5.53
CA MET A 1 -12.27 -0.73 -4.24
C MET A 1 -13.25 -0.24 -3.18
N LEU A 2 -13.54 -1.04 -2.15
CA LEU A 2 -14.52 -0.72 -1.09
C LEU A 2 -13.99 0.25 -0.03
N ILE A 3 -12.84 0.89 -0.26
CA ILE A 3 -12.13 1.74 0.71
C ILE A 3 -13.01 2.92 1.15
N LEU A 4 -13.66 3.59 0.21
CA LEU A 4 -14.54 4.72 0.51
C LEU A 4 -15.73 4.30 1.38
N LEU A 5 -16.32 3.13 1.09
CA LEU A 5 -17.40 2.55 1.89
C LEU A 5 -16.92 2.21 3.30
N GLY A 6 -15.71 1.65 3.43
CA GLY A 6 -15.08 1.37 4.71
C GLY A 6 -14.91 2.61 5.57
N TYR A 7 -14.40 3.72 5.01
CA TYR A 7 -14.27 4.98 5.75
C TYR A 7 -15.62 5.51 6.22
N LEU A 8 -16.67 5.39 5.41
CA LEU A 8 -18.00 5.86 5.77
C LEU A 8 -18.60 5.07 6.95
N VAL A 9 -18.40 3.75 6.96
CA VAL A 9 -18.80 2.88 8.08
C VAL A 9 -18.02 3.21 9.35
N VAL A 10 -16.71 3.43 9.26
CA VAL A 10 -15.87 3.79 10.42
C VAL A 10 -16.32 5.12 11.01
N LEU A 11 -16.44 6.17 10.19
CA LEU A 11 -16.86 7.48 10.70
C LEU A 11 -18.28 7.43 11.28
N GLY A 12 -19.20 6.75 10.59
CA GLY A 12 -20.59 6.61 11.06
C GLY A 12 -20.70 5.87 12.40
N THR A 13 -19.95 4.79 12.59
CA THR A 13 -19.98 4.00 13.83
C THR A 13 -19.27 4.72 14.99
N VAL A 14 -18.13 5.36 14.74
CA VAL A 14 -17.39 6.09 15.78
C VAL A 14 -18.16 7.31 16.28
N PHE A 15 -18.57 8.20 15.37
CA PHE A 15 -19.31 9.41 15.77
C PHE A 15 -20.73 9.07 16.20
N GLY A 16 -21.40 8.15 15.51
CA GLY A 16 -22.75 7.72 15.86
C GLY A 16 -22.81 7.09 17.25
N GLY A 17 -21.92 6.15 17.56
CA GLY A 17 -21.85 5.53 18.88
C GLY A 17 -21.56 6.54 19.99
N TYR A 18 -20.63 7.48 19.77
CA TYR A 18 -20.28 8.50 20.74
C TYR A 18 -21.41 9.50 21.02
N LEU A 19 -22.18 9.87 20.00
CA LEU A 19 -23.38 10.70 20.15
C LEU A 19 -24.50 9.93 20.85
N MET A 20 -24.67 8.64 20.57
CA MET A 20 -25.67 7.79 21.24
C MET A 20 -25.43 7.67 22.74
N THR A 21 -24.18 7.73 23.20
CA THR A 21 -23.83 7.76 24.63
C THR A 21 -24.01 9.13 25.28
N GLY A 22 -24.52 10.13 24.55
CA GLY A 22 -24.70 11.50 25.04
C GLY A 22 -23.41 12.33 25.08
N GLY A 23 -22.36 11.89 24.38
CA GLY A 23 -21.07 12.57 24.37
C GLY A 23 -21.12 13.87 23.54
N SER A 24 -20.48 14.93 24.03
CA SER A 24 -20.27 16.16 23.26
C SER A 24 -19.09 15.99 22.31
N LEU A 25 -19.28 16.22 21.01
CA LEU A 25 -18.22 16.12 20.00
C LEU A 25 -17.04 17.07 20.27
N GLY A 26 -17.29 18.17 21.00
CA GLY A 26 -16.23 19.07 21.43
C GLY A 26 -15.23 18.44 22.40
N ALA A 27 -15.64 17.42 23.17
CA ALA A 27 -14.75 16.71 24.07
C ALA A 27 -13.76 15.78 23.35
N LEU A 28 -14.03 15.38 22.09
CA LEU A 28 -13.05 14.62 21.29
C LEU A 28 -11.85 15.47 20.91
N TYR A 29 -12.03 16.79 20.83
CA TYR A 29 -10.97 17.69 20.41
C TYR A 29 -10.18 18.20 21.62
N GLN A 30 -9.42 17.30 22.24
CA GLN A 30 -8.53 17.62 23.35
C GLN A 30 -7.06 17.56 22.90
N PRO A 31 -6.40 18.72 22.69
CA PRO A 31 -5.03 18.75 22.16
C PRO A 31 -4.02 17.96 23.01
N ALA A 32 -4.19 17.98 24.33
CA ALA A 32 -3.33 17.26 25.24
C ALA A 32 -3.44 15.74 25.05
N GLU A 33 -4.66 15.20 24.88
CA GLU A 33 -4.86 13.77 24.64
C GLU A 33 -4.29 13.34 23.30
N LEU A 34 -4.40 14.18 22.26
CA LEU A 34 -3.78 13.88 20.96
C LEU A 34 -2.26 13.74 21.09
N VAL A 35 -1.60 14.60 21.87
CA VAL A 35 -0.15 14.49 22.11
C VAL A 35 0.18 13.25 22.93
N ILE A 36 -0.60 12.94 23.96
CA ILE A 36 -0.40 11.75 24.79
C ILE A 36 -0.56 10.47 23.96
N ILE A 37 -1.65 10.33 23.21
CA ILE A 37 -1.95 9.14 22.41
C ILE A 37 -0.96 9.01 21.25
N ALA A 38 -0.65 10.10 20.53
CA ALA A 38 0.33 10.09 19.45
C ALA A 38 1.74 9.78 19.97
N GLY A 39 2.15 10.39 21.09
CA GLY A 39 3.41 10.14 21.75
C GLY A 39 3.54 8.70 22.23
N ALA A 40 2.48 8.14 22.84
CA ALA A 40 2.43 6.74 23.26
C ALA A 40 2.47 5.77 22.06
N GLY A 41 1.76 6.08 20.98
CA GLY A 41 1.77 5.29 19.75
C GLY A 41 3.16 5.26 19.08
N ILE A 42 3.78 6.43 18.92
CA ILE A 42 5.13 6.54 18.35
C ILE A 42 6.17 5.90 19.28
N GLY A 43 6.08 6.16 20.59
CA GLY A 43 6.98 5.60 21.59
C GLY A 43 6.91 4.07 21.66
N SER A 44 5.69 3.51 21.72
CA SER A 44 5.49 2.05 21.70
C SER A 44 5.96 1.41 20.40
N PHE A 45 5.77 2.08 19.26
CA PHE A 45 6.31 1.64 17.97
C PHE A 45 7.84 1.58 18.00
N ILE A 46 8.51 2.58 18.55
CA ILE A 46 9.98 2.60 18.65
C ILE A 46 10.48 1.51 19.60
N VAL A 47 9.86 1.35 20.78
CA VAL A 47 10.24 0.33 21.76
C VAL A 47 10.01 -1.09 21.21
N GLY A 48 8.92 -1.31 20.49
CA GLY A 48 8.54 -2.63 19.97
C GLY A 48 9.25 -3.06 18.69
N ASN A 49 10.06 -2.21 18.07
CA ASN A 49 10.68 -2.49 16.77
C ASN A 49 12.20 -2.29 16.77
N ASN A 50 12.91 -3.07 15.95
CA ASN A 50 14.34 -2.86 15.73
C ASN A 50 14.59 -1.73 14.72
N GLY A 51 15.82 -1.22 14.68
CA GLY A 51 16.18 -0.11 13.78
C GLY A 51 16.00 -0.40 12.28
N LYS A 52 16.01 -1.67 11.85
CA LYS A 52 15.72 -2.05 10.45
C LYS A 52 14.23 -1.93 10.13
N ALA A 53 13.37 -2.42 11.01
CA ALA A 53 11.92 -2.34 10.89
C ALA A 53 11.45 -0.88 10.88
N ILE A 54 11.95 -0.04 11.80
CA ILE A 54 11.64 1.39 11.83
C ILE A 54 11.97 2.06 10.50
N LYS A 55 13.19 1.86 9.97
CA LYS A 55 13.60 2.43 8.68
C LYS A 55 12.77 1.90 7.51
N GLY A 56 12.40 0.61 7.53
CA GLY A 56 11.53 0.01 6.52
C GLY A 56 10.14 0.65 6.49
N THR A 57 9.50 0.77 7.65
CA THR A 57 8.20 1.43 7.80
C THR A 57 8.24 2.88 7.35
N LEU A 58 9.27 3.64 7.74
CA LEU A 58 9.40 5.05 7.33
C LEU A 58 9.58 5.23 5.81
N LYS A 59 10.26 4.29 5.13
CA LYS A 59 10.37 4.29 3.66
C LYS A 59 9.07 3.90 2.96
N ALA A 60 8.30 2.99 3.56
CA ALA A 60 7.04 2.51 3.01
C ALA A 60 5.89 3.50 3.21
N LEU A 61 5.89 4.26 4.31
CA LEU A 61 4.84 5.22 4.65
C LEU A 61 4.50 6.22 3.52
N PRO A 62 5.47 6.91 2.88
CA PRO A 62 5.15 7.81 1.76
C PRO A 62 4.67 7.08 0.50
N LEU A 63 5.02 5.79 0.34
CA LEU A 63 4.55 4.98 -0.78
C LEU A 63 3.06 4.63 -0.66
N LEU A 64 2.50 4.57 0.56
CA LEU A 64 1.07 4.32 0.78
C LEU A 64 0.19 5.47 0.28
N PHE A 65 0.66 6.72 0.40
CA PHE A 65 -0.04 7.88 -0.14
C PHE A 65 0.13 8.01 -1.66
N ARG A 66 1.12 7.31 -2.24
CA ARG A 66 1.34 7.30 -3.68
C ARG A 66 0.47 6.20 -4.30
N ARG A 67 -0.55 6.61 -5.05
CA ARG A 67 -1.37 5.69 -5.86
C ARG A 67 -0.45 4.83 -6.72
N SER A 68 -0.42 3.52 -6.46
CA SER A 68 0.23 2.57 -7.36
C SER A 68 -0.43 2.69 -8.74
N LYS A 69 0.31 3.20 -9.73
CA LYS A 69 -0.04 2.96 -11.13
C LYS A 69 0.33 1.51 -11.40
N TYR A 70 -0.62 0.60 -11.23
CA TYR A 70 -0.55 -0.69 -11.92
C TYR A 70 -0.67 -0.41 -13.41
N THR A 71 0.44 -0.05 -14.03
CA THR A 71 0.57 0.06 -15.49
C THR A 71 0.96 -1.33 -15.98
N GLN A 72 0.16 -1.88 -16.89
CA GLN A 72 0.37 -3.19 -17.52
C GLN A 72 1.79 -3.37 -18.10
N SER A 73 2.53 -2.27 -18.40
CA SER A 73 3.90 -2.34 -18.89
C SER A 73 4.94 -2.85 -17.87
N ASN A 74 4.67 -2.79 -16.56
CA ASN A 74 5.59 -3.36 -15.57
C ASN A 74 5.53 -4.89 -15.52
N VAL A 75 4.37 -5.49 -15.84
CA VAL A 75 4.18 -6.95 -15.85
C VAL A 75 4.85 -7.57 -17.08
N TYR A 76 4.67 -6.96 -18.26
CA TYR A 76 5.37 -7.40 -19.48
C TYR A 76 6.86 -7.06 -19.47
N GLY A 77 7.28 -5.97 -18.81
CA GLY A 77 8.70 -5.64 -18.64
C GLY A 77 9.44 -6.61 -17.73
N SER A 78 8.83 -7.06 -16.63
CA SER A 78 9.42 -8.08 -15.74
C SER A 78 9.33 -9.49 -16.30
N ALA A 79 8.27 -9.80 -17.07
CA ALA A 79 8.15 -11.07 -17.80
C ALA A 79 9.14 -11.13 -18.96
N GLY A 80 9.33 -10.02 -19.69
CA GLY A 80 10.30 -9.91 -20.79
C GLY A 80 11.75 -10.02 -20.32
N SER A 81 12.10 -9.45 -19.16
CA SER A 81 13.43 -9.61 -18.58
C SER A 81 13.71 -11.02 -18.03
N ALA A 82 12.67 -11.77 -17.65
CA ALA A 82 12.79 -13.17 -17.25
C ALA A 82 12.93 -14.08 -18.49
N LEU A 83 12.21 -13.78 -19.57
CA LEU A 83 12.32 -14.48 -20.86
C LEU A 83 13.60 -14.16 -21.64
N SER A 84 14.28 -13.04 -21.35
CA SER A 84 15.54 -12.67 -22.02
C SER A 84 16.80 -13.21 -21.33
N VAL A 85 16.69 -13.75 -20.11
CA VAL A 85 17.83 -14.34 -19.37
C VAL A 85 17.95 -15.84 -19.61
N ASP A 86 16.86 -16.51 -20.00
CA ASP A 86 16.89 -17.87 -20.56
C ASP A 86 17.25 -17.78 -22.05
N GLY A 87 18.54 -17.55 -22.32
CA GLY A 87 19.08 -17.58 -23.68
C GLY A 87 18.92 -18.96 -24.30
N GLU A 88 17.83 -19.19 -25.04
CA GLU A 88 17.78 -19.95 -26.30
C GLU A 88 16.39 -19.81 -26.93
N ILE A 89 16.13 -18.72 -27.63
CA ILE A 89 15.22 -18.78 -28.77
C ILE A 89 16.04 -18.36 -29.96
N ALA A 90 16.52 -19.39 -30.65
CA ALA A 90 17.06 -19.33 -31.98
C ALA A 90 16.28 -18.30 -32.81
N ALA A 91 17.02 -17.38 -33.40
CA ALA A 91 16.58 -16.73 -34.61
C ALA A 91 16.18 -17.83 -35.59
N ASP A 92 14.88 -17.99 -35.84
CA ASP A 92 14.42 -18.79 -36.96
C ASP A 92 13.18 -18.17 -37.60
N GLY A 93 13.39 -16.98 -38.14
CA GLY A 93 12.50 -16.34 -39.10
C GLY A 93 12.72 -16.85 -40.53
N ASP A 94 13.54 -17.89 -40.76
CA ASP A 94 14.01 -18.27 -42.10
C ASP A 94 13.75 -19.74 -42.49
N VAL A 95 12.93 -20.52 -41.77
CA VAL A 95 12.63 -21.93 -42.12
C VAL A 95 11.27 -22.17 -42.81
N PHE A 96 10.39 -21.17 -42.93
CA PHE A 96 9.03 -21.36 -43.50
C PHE A 96 8.78 -20.82 -44.92
N ALA A 97 9.83 -20.58 -45.73
CA ALA A 97 9.68 -20.05 -47.10
C ALA A 97 10.31 -20.91 -48.22
N GLY A 98 10.60 -22.20 -47.98
CA GLY A 98 11.49 -22.95 -48.88
C GLY A 98 11.11 -24.38 -49.30
N THR A 99 10.00 -24.96 -48.85
CA THR A 99 9.63 -26.33 -49.27
C THR A 99 8.26 -26.38 -49.93
N ARG A 100 8.33 -26.55 -51.25
CA ARG A 100 7.28 -26.94 -52.21
C ARG A 100 6.09 -27.68 -51.56
N TYR A 101 4.88 -27.15 -51.68
CA TYR A 101 3.87 -27.46 -52.70
C TYR A 101 2.81 -26.36 -52.68
#